data_AF-X6LTR9-F1
#
_entry.id   AF-X6LTR9-F1
#
_cell.length_a   1.000
_cell.length_b   1.000
_cell.length_c   1.000
_cell.angle_alpha   90.00
_cell.angle_beta   90.00
_cell.angle_gamma   90.00
#
_symmetry.space_group_name_H-M   'P 1'
#
loop_
_entity.id
_entity.type
_entity.pdbx_description
1 polymer ?
#
loop_
_entity_poly.entity_id
_entity_poly.type
_entity_poly.pdbx_seq_one_letter_code
_entity_poly.pdbx_strand_id
1 'polypeptide(L)'
;TPTDHQIEVADQKYTANNSQQYTILFLNMRGGLETKVKRNAAFMNFYNNHFKDILGCCELKIRSMDSYTLLPRAKTIFKPGYYKIMEKNDHNWVCNGMSVTISNAHNQNTSVCPLSTDNLMITLLKMKKIAVIFVYVPPYQHCYEARIENIYKDIGARIDILEILGYRILIMGNFNGRIEDTGDTIINDTEKDCYLYKYTYYRILSDKKIGTILDYTLVKDNDFWDCTATNLSMSVIDEYVESDHLPIRVSFFVPNEREESKLIKNCQLWRFSIPRDNDSLCNVASRFTEQCKEIKLYDTICEIDNNSQYSSKSKIIKTYDTFMFWLYEVVLNCNAYIYRMTRANETQRCNLPTNLNNILAKDQFMLTRHQTYSSETSTYSNKYVLRLSKLSRHFENNNDKQVYELLSKLEEKPCHPLHDENGVPIHTDDGKCKLLTKHYQTLFQKHNDIPEQQEISILSKLAQYEEQSKQDDDPMWNAEFSEDEVKSAVISLKNNKAVFLDCIPNELWKHLLKENVHLLTMIINISSVKYQQLPQKLLLSKMTSLPKTKIPYDCNSMRGIRIKSSLVTIIDKLILARCNPVIDRQIYPEQGGFRVGCGVDDQIICLRILLAHQKYINKR
;
A
#
# COMPACT_ATOMS: atom_id res chain seq x y z
N THR A 1 52.24 4.12 56.48
CA THR A 1 53.26 5.03 55.94
C THR A 1 54.39 4.21 55.36
N PRO A 2 55.00 4.56 54.20
CA PRO A 2 54.60 5.51 53.13
C PRO A 2 54.04 4.74 51.89
N THR A 3 53.81 5.23 50.66
CA THR A 3 53.19 6.47 50.08
C THR A 3 52.84 6.18 48.60
N ASP A 4 51.68 6.66 48.12
CA ASP A 4 51.41 7.46 46.88
C ASP A 4 52.08 7.11 45.52
N HIS A 5 51.45 7.27 44.35
CA HIS A 5 50.47 8.29 43.87
C HIS A 5 49.29 7.66 43.07
N GLN A 6 48.03 8.14 43.19
CA GLN A 6 47.33 9.14 42.34
C GLN A 6 47.37 8.85 40.81
N ILE A 7 46.29 8.95 40.02
CA ILE A 7 45.26 10.02 39.93
C ILE A 7 43.85 9.44 39.62
N GLU A 8 42.80 10.13 40.10
CA GLU A 8 41.38 9.89 39.76
C GLU A 8 40.98 10.48 38.39
N VAL A 9 40.07 9.81 37.66
CA VAL A 9 38.91 10.49 37.04
C VAL A 9 37.71 9.56 37.15
N ALA A 10 36.61 10.05 37.71
CA ALA A 10 35.34 9.34 37.77
C ALA A 10 34.61 9.39 36.43
N ASP A 11 33.93 8.30 36.05
CA ASP A 11 32.86 8.38 35.06
C ASP A 11 31.64 7.60 35.54
N GLN A 12 30.63 8.35 36.00
CA GLN A 12 29.37 7.81 36.48
C GLN A 12 28.57 7.27 35.29
N LYS A 13 28.53 5.95 35.13
CA LYS A 13 27.59 5.30 34.21
C LYS A 13 26.14 5.56 34.66
N TYR A 14 25.55 6.64 34.15
CA TYR A 14 24.12 6.91 34.24
C TYR A 14 23.31 5.78 33.57
N THR A 15 22.82 4.84 34.36
CA THR A 15 21.82 3.86 33.92
C THR A 15 20.43 4.52 33.89
N ALA A 16 20.14 5.23 32.80
CA ALA A 16 18.83 5.86 32.59
C ALA A 16 17.86 4.92 31.84
N ASN A 17 17.08 4.14 32.60
CA ASN A 17 15.91 3.42 32.09
C ASN A 17 14.77 4.40 31.78
N ASN A 18 14.81 5.03 30.58
CA ASN A 18 13.79 5.98 30.15
C ASN A 18 12.96 5.43 28.97
N SER A 19 11.90 4.68 29.27
CA SER A 19 10.75 4.53 28.37
C SER A 19 9.91 5.80 28.43
N GLN A 20 9.54 6.37 27.28
CA GLN A 20 8.78 7.61 27.25
C GLN A 20 7.28 7.32 27.34
N GLN A 21 6.64 7.85 28.39
CA GLN A 21 5.18 7.84 28.53
C GLN A 21 4.58 9.02 27.77
N TYR A 22 3.46 8.79 27.07
CA TYR A 22 2.62 9.81 26.46
C TYR A 22 1.26 9.86 27.15
N THR A 23 0.69 11.06 27.26
CA THR A 23 -0.65 11.34 27.78
C THR A 23 -1.40 12.23 26.80
N ILE A 24 -2.49 11.70 26.26
CA ILE A 24 -3.34 12.35 25.26
C ILE A 24 -4.71 12.58 25.87
N LEU A 25 -5.23 13.80 25.71
CA LEU A 25 -6.53 14.23 26.20
C LEU A 25 -7.47 14.57 25.04
N PHE A 26 -8.77 14.35 25.23
CA PHE A 26 -9.80 14.89 24.36
C PHE A 26 -10.97 15.47 25.17
N LEU A 27 -11.56 16.56 24.69
CA LEU A 27 -12.75 17.19 25.28
C LEU A 27 -13.62 17.85 24.20
N ASN A 28 -14.91 17.53 24.18
CA ASN A 28 -15.91 18.38 23.53
C ASN A 28 -16.12 19.64 24.37
N MET A 29 -15.80 20.80 23.79
CA MET A 29 -15.83 22.08 24.50
C MET A 29 -17.22 22.72 24.56
N ARG A 30 -18.17 22.29 23.72
CA ARG A 30 -19.54 22.85 23.62
C ARG A 30 -19.62 24.37 23.35
N GLY A 31 -18.51 25.02 23.03
CA GLY A 31 -18.36 26.46 22.80
C GLY A 31 -17.75 27.21 24.00
N GLY A 32 -17.66 28.54 23.87
CA GLY A 32 -17.21 29.41 24.96
C GLY A 32 -15.71 29.30 25.30
N LEU A 33 -14.85 29.01 24.31
CA LEU A 33 -13.41 28.87 24.56
C LEU A 33 -12.81 30.12 25.25
N GLU A 34 -13.18 31.32 24.81
CA GLU A 34 -12.70 32.60 25.35
C GLU A 34 -13.00 32.83 26.84
N THR A 35 -14.13 32.33 27.35
CA THR A 35 -14.42 32.39 28.79
C THR A 35 -13.66 31.29 29.54
N LYS A 36 -13.56 30.11 28.93
CA LYS A 36 -12.93 28.92 29.49
C LYS A 36 -11.41 29.01 29.63
N VAL A 37 -10.73 29.85 28.84
CA VAL A 37 -9.27 30.11 28.96
C VAL A 37 -8.91 31.18 29.99
N LYS A 38 -9.88 31.80 30.67
CA LYS A 38 -9.61 32.81 31.71
C LYS A 38 -8.94 32.18 32.93
N ARG A 39 -8.13 32.99 33.63
CA ARG A 39 -7.50 32.60 34.90
C ARG A 39 -8.58 32.15 35.90
N ASN A 40 -8.40 30.95 36.47
CA ASN A 40 -9.31 30.26 37.40
C ASN A 40 -10.59 29.64 36.78
N ALA A 41 -10.83 29.74 35.47
CA ALA A 41 -11.91 29.00 34.82
C ALA A 41 -11.68 27.48 34.96
N ALA A 42 -12.75 26.68 35.04
CA ALA A 42 -12.65 25.27 35.40
C ALA A 42 -11.85 24.46 34.36
N PHE A 43 -12.02 24.78 33.07
CA PHE A 43 -11.21 24.23 31.99
C PHE A 43 -9.72 24.58 32.12
N MET A 44 -9.35 25.80 32.55
CA MET A 44 -7.93 26.13 32.79
C MET A 44 -7.35 25.41 34.00
N ASN A 45 -8.15 25.12 35.02
CA ASN A 45 -7.70 24.32 36.17
C ASN A 45 -7.41 22.88 35.70
N PHE A 46 -8.37 22.25 35.02
CA PHE A 46 -8.18 20.96 34.34
C PHE A 46 -6.94 20.94 33.44
N TYR A 47 -6.77 21.95 32.57
CA TYR A 47 -5.62 22.05 31.69
C TYR A 47 -4.30 22.09 32.48
N ASN A 48 -4.22 22.94 33.51
CA ASN A 48 -3.00 23.05 34.33
C ASN A 48 -2.72 21.78 35.16
N ASN A 49 -3.75 21.01 35.54
CA ASN A 49 -3.66 19.78 36.32
C ASN A 49 -3.29 18.55 35.46
N HIS A 50 -3.83 18.46 34.24
CA HIS A 50 -3.81 17.22 33.44
C HIS A 50 -3.06 17.31 32.10
N PHE A 51 -2.88 18.49 31.51
CA PHE A 51 -2.20 18.60 30.22
C PHE A 51 -0.70 18.34 30.34
N LYS A 52 -0.20 17.39 29.54
CA LYS A 52 1.22 17.05 29.43
C LYS A 52 1.74 17.13 27.99
N ASP A 53 1.10 16.40 27.07
CA ASP A 53 1.65 16.20 25.72
C ASP A 53 0.73 16.70 24.61
N ILE A 54 -0.50 16.15 24.50
CA ILE A 54 -1.45 16.48 23.44
C ILE A 54 -2.88 16.59 23.99
N LEU A 55 -3.60 17.63 23.58
CA LEU A 55 -5.02 17.85 23.86
C LEU A 55 -5.76 18.15 22.55
N GLY A 56 -6.75 17.32 22.20
CA GLY A 56 -7.69 17.60 21.12
C GLY A 56 -9.00 18.20 21.66
N CYS A 57 -9.54 19.20 20.98
CA CYS A 57 -10.84 19.80 21.31
C CYS A 57 -11.75 19.88 20.08
N CYS A 58 -13.05 19.69 20.27
CA CYS A 58 -14.09 19.95 19.27
C CYS A 58 -15.21 20.86 19.81
N GLU A 59 -16.14 21.26 18.93
CA GLU A 59 -17.17 22.27 19.21
C GLU A 59 -16.63 23.56 19.83
N LEU A 60 -15.53 24.11 19.32
CA LEU A 60 -15.04 25.41 19.78
C LEU A 60 -16.00 26.57 19.45
N LYS A 61 -16.80 26.42 18.39
CA LYS A 61 -17.85 27.34 17.88
C LYS A 61 -17.35 28.76 17.54
N ILE A 62 -16.06 28.89 17.21
CA ILE A 62 -15.38 30.12 16.83
C ILE A 62 -14.86 30.06 15.37
N ARG A 63 -14.65 31.23 14.76
CA ARG A 63 -14.20 31.40 13.35
C ARG A 63 -12.76 31.91 13.23
N SER A 64 -12.32 32.70 14.20
CA SER A 64 -10.93 33.09 14.44
C SER A 64 -10.51 32.60 15.83
N MET A 65 -9.21 32.62 16.10
CA MET A 65 -8.66 32.32 17.41
C MET A 65 -7.52 33.32 17.66
N ASP A 66 -7.72 34.18 18.65
CA ASP A 66 -6.86 35.33 18.90
C ASP A 66 -5.67 34.94 19.80
N SER A 67 -4.66 35.80 19.89
CA SER A 67 -3.48 35.54 20.72
C SER A 67 -3.82 35.32 22.20
N TYR A 68 -4.88 35.99 22.70
CA TYR A 68 -5.40 35.83 24.06
C TYR A 68 -6.15 34.52 24.30
N THR A 69 -6.51 33.77 23.24
CA THR A 69 -7.16 32.45 23.35
C THR A 69 -6.18 31.28 23.29
N LEU A 70 -4.88 31.53 23.07
CA LEU A 70 -3.84 30.50 23.02
C LEU A 70 -3.55 29.90 24.40
N LEU A 71 -3.38 28.57 24.44
CA LEU A 71 -3.10 27.86 25.68
C LEU A 71 -1.62 27.96 26.08
N PRO A 72 -1.31 28.24 27.36
CA PRO A 72 0.06 28.47 27.81
C PRO A 72 0.89 27.17 27.78
N ARG A 73 2.21 27.31 27.55
CA ARG A 73 3.20 26.21 27.50
C ARG A 73 3.01 25.21 26.34
N ALA A 74 2.22 25.58 25.34
CA ALA A 74 1.90 24.74 24.19
C ALA A 74 1.77 25.55 22.89
N LYS A 75 1.78 24.83 21.77
CA LYS A 75 1.35 25.32 20.46
C LYS A 75 -0.04 24.78 20.16
N THR A 76 -1.03 25.66 20.08
CA THR A 76 -2.36 25.31 19.58
C THR A 76 -2.44 25.52 18.08
N ILE A 77 -2.95 24.51 17.38
CA ILE A 77 -3.27 24.53 15.95
C ILE A 77 -4.79 24.41 15.86
N PHE A 78 -5.43 25.32 15.13
CA PHE A 78 -6.87 25.53 15.13
C PHE A 78 -7.45 25.40 13.73
N LYS A 79 -8.67 24.85 13.64
CA LYS A 79 -9.52 24.87 12.45
C LYS A 79 -10.85 25.57 12.73
N PRO A 80 -11.25 26.54 11.90
CA PRO A 80 -12.47 27.33 12.13
C PRO A 80 -13.74 26.49 12.01
N GLY A 81 -14.77 26.89 12.76
CA GLY A 81 -16.11 26.34 12.59
C GLY A 81 -16.73 26.71 11.23
N TYR A 82 -17.62 25.86 10.74
CA TYR A 82 -18.40 26.08 9.51
C TYR A 82 -19.80 26.61 9.86
N TYR A 83 -20.44 27.33 8.93
CA TYR A 83 -21.82 27.79 9.15
C TYR A 83 -22.85 26.70 8.86
N LYS A 84 -23.92 26.66 9.66
CA LYS A 84 -25.16 25.94 9.33
C LYS A 84 -26.16 26.94 8.75
N ILE A 85 -26.50 26.76 7.47
CA ILE A 85 -27.68 27.41 6.88
C ILE A 85 -28.91 26.68 7.40
N MET A 86 -29.89 27.41 7.94
CA MET A 86 -31.18 26.85 8.39
C MET A 86 -32.32 27.53 7.62
N GLU A 87 -33.19 26.74 6.99
CA GLU A 87 -34.27 27.20 6.11
C GLU A 87 -35.37 28.05 6.78
N LYS A 88 -35.28 28.32 8.09
CA LYS A 88 -36.35 28.96 8.87
C LYS A 88 -35.97 30.20 9.67
N ASN A 89 -34.69 30.59 9.73
CA ASN A 89 -34.25 31.84 10.36
C ASN A 89 -32.92 32.29 9.73
N ASP A 90 -32.81 33.55 9.29
CA ASP A 90 -31.64 34.15 8.62
C ASP A 90 -30.44 34.40 9.55
N HIS A 91 -30.12 33.44 10.42
CA HIS A 91 -28.99 33.51 11.34
C HIS A 91 -28.04 32.34 11.08
N ASN A 92 -26.85 32.67 10.60
CA ASN A 92 -25.77 31.72 10.35
C ASN A 92 -25.09 31.31 11.66
N TRP A 93 -25.48 30.17 12.24
CA TRP A 93 -24.83 29.63 13.44
C TRP A 93 -23.50 28.96 13.09
N VAL A 94 -22.45 29.24 13.87
CA VAL A 94 -21.15 28.56 13.76
C VAL A 94 -21.23 27.19 14.42
N CYS A 95 -20.86 26.15 13.68
CA CYS A 95 -20.85 24.75 14.10
C CYS A 95 -19.45 24.15 14.11
N ASN A 96 -19.25 23.16 14.97
CA ASN A 96 -17.96 22.55 15.30
C ASN A 96 -16.84 23.57 15.59
N GLY A 97 -15.76 23.60 14.79
CA GLY A 97 -14.49 24.22 15.15
C GLY A 97 -13.66 23.28 16.03
N MET A 98 -12.43 23.00 15.63
CA MET A 98 -11.56 22.01 16.29
C MET A 98 -10.17 22.60 16.58
N SER A 99 -9.49 22.07 17.59
CA SER A 99 -8.08 22.36 17.81
C SER A 99 -7.30 21.16 18.30
N VAL A 100 -5.99 21.21 18.07
CA VAL A 100 -4.99 20.34 18.69
C VAL A 100 -3.97 21.22 19.36
N THR A 101 -3.76 21.00 20.65
CA THR A 101 -2.76 21.69 21.47
C THR A 101 -1.64 20.70 21.79
N ILE A 102 -0.42 21.04 21.39
CA ILE A 102 0.79 20.20 21.52
C ILE A 102 1.76 20.90 22.47
N SER A 103 2.25 20.21 23.50
CA SER A 103 3.15 20.83 24.47
C SER A 103 4.49 21.23 23.84
N ASN A 104 5.12 22.28 24.37
CA ASN A 104 6.35 22.83 23.79
C ASN A 104 7.49 21.79 23.71
N ALA A 105 7.52 20.81 24.63
CA ALA A 105 8.48 19.70 24.63
C ALA A 105 8.32 18.76 23.41
N HIS A 106 7.12 18.64 22.85
CA HIS A 106 6.80 17.72 21.75
C HIS A 106 6.63 18.39 20.39
N ASN A 107 6.65 19.72 20.33
CA ASN A 107 6.39 20.55 19.15
C ASN A 107 7.32 20.28 17.94
N GLN A 108 8.58 19.90 18.16
CA GLN A 108 9.51 19.58 17.06
C GLN A 108 9.22 18.22 16.41
N ASN A 109 8.78 17.23 17.19
CA ASN A 109 8.58 15.84 16.76
C ASN A 109 7.12 15.50 16.41
N THR A 110 6.21 16.45 16.63
CA THR A 110 4.76 16.28 16.47
C THR A 110 4.21 17.32 15.51
N SER A 111 3.44 16.90 14.50
CA SER A 111 2.81 17.80 13.52
C SER A 111 1.37 17.44 13.24
N VAL A 112 0.50 18.42 13.07
CA VAL A 112 -0.84 18.19 12.52
C VAL A 112 -0.73 17.84 11.04
N CYS A 113 -1.40 16.77 10.61
CA CYS A 113 -1.38 16.30 9.24
C CYS A 113 -2.21 17.22 8.33
N PRO A 114 -1.71 17.59 7.12
CA PRO A 114 -2.48 18.35 6.13
C PRO A 114 -3.82 17.71 5.72
N LEU A 115 -3.97 16.39 5.92
CA LEU A 115 -5.20 15.63 5.62
C LEU A 115 -6.34 15.83 6.64
N SER A 116 -6.14 16.67 7.66
CA SER A 116 -7.19 17.06 8.61
C SER A 116 -8.34 17.78 7.88
N THR A 117 -9.59 17.46 8.19
CA THR A 117 -10.80 18.05 7.61
C THR A 117 -11.54 18.94 8.63
N ASP A 118 -12.79 19.33 8.39
CA ASP A 118 -13.54 20.20 9.32
C ASP A 118 -14.18 19.42 10.48
N ASN A 119 -14.12 18.08 10.40
CA ASN A 119 -14.65 17.14 11.37
C ASN A 119 -13.55 16.20 11.92
N LEU A 120 -12.30 16.29 11.40
CA LEU A 120 -11.14 15.48 11.79
C LEU A 120 -9.88 16.33 11.95
N MET A 121 -9.18 16.20 13.08
CA MET A 121 -7.81 16.72 13.24
C MET A 121 -6.82 15.61 13.56
N ILE A 122 -5.83 15.41 12.68
CA ILE A 122 -4.88 14.30 12.78
C ILE A 122 -3.54 14.83 13.28
N THR A 123 -2.99 14.21 14.33
CA THR A 123 -1.71 14.58 14.94
C THR A 123 -0.70 13.45 14.77
N LEU A 124 0.47 13.73 14.20
CA LEU A 124 1.49 12.73 13.87
C LEU A 124 2.71 12.89 14.76
N LEU A 125 3.00 11.87 15.58
CA LEU A 125 4.23 11.74 16.35
C LEU A 125 5.25 11.03 15.46
N LYS A 126 5.98 11.80 14.63
CA LYS A 126 6.70 11.28 13.46
C LYS A 126 7.73 10.20 13.81
N MET A 127 8.57 10.47 14.82
CA MET A 127 9.67 9.57 15.22
C MET A 127 9.19 8.24 15.82
N LYS A 128 8.01 8.22 16.46
CA LYS A 128 7.44 7.01 17.08
C LYS A 128 6.43 6.30 16.18
N LYS A 129 6.12 6.87 15.00
CA LYS A 129 5.09 6.39 14.07
C LYS A 129 3.75 6.16 14.77
N ILE A 130 3.27 7.15 15.52
CA ILE A 130 1.93 7.15 16.14
C ILE A 130 1.10 8.28 15.55
N ALA A 131 -0.13 7.97 15.13
CA ALA A 131 -1.08 8.93 14.61
C ALA A 131 -2.32 8.99 15.51
N VAL A 132 -2.73 10.19 15.88
CA VAL A 132 -3.84 10.48 16.78
C VAL A 132 -4.91 11.23 15.98
N ILE A 133 -6.04 10.58 15.72
CA ILE A 133 -7.16 11.17 14.97
C ILE A 133 -8.19 11.70 15.97
N PHE A 134 -8.30 13.01 16.08
CA PHE A 134 -9.37 13.66 16.83
C PHE A 134 -10.62 13.81 15.95
N VAL A 135 -11.77 13.38 16.45
CA VAL A 135 -13.03 13.26 15.68
C VAL A 135 -14.15 14.10 16.30
N TYR A 136 -14.95 14.73 15.43
CA TYR A 136 -16.28 15.22 15.78
C TYR A 136 -17.30 14.80 14.71
N VAL A 137 -18.23 13.93 15.11
CA VAL A 137 -19.42 13.59 14.32
C VAL A 137 -20.59 14.44 14.86
N PRO A 138 -21.34 15.18 14.02
CA PRO A 138 -22.49 15.95 14.47
C PRO A 138 -23.64 15.03 14.92
N PRO A 139 -24.51 15.48 15.84
CA PRO A 139 -25.66 14.70 16.29
C PRO A 139 -26.62 14.38 15.14
N TYR A 140 -27.21 13.18 15.16
CA TYR A 140 -28.09 12.71 14.10
C TYR A 140 -29.35 13.60 13.96
N GLN A 141 -29.53 14.12 12.75
CA GLN A 141 -30.74 14.77 12.26
C GLN A 141 -30.90 14.28 10.80
N HIS A 142 -32.11 14.07 10.29
CA HIS A 142 -32.29 13.54 8.93
C HIS A 142 -31.56 14.37 7.84
N CYS A 143 -31.49 15.70 8.00
CA CYS A 143 -30.73 16.59 7.09
C CYS A 143 -29.21 16.42 7.16
N TYR A 144 -28.68 15.60 8.07
CA TYR A 144 -27.25 15.30 8.23
C TYR A 144 -26.87 13.85 7.92
N GLU A 145 -27.80 12.98 7.54
CA GLU A 145 -27.51 11.56 7.32
C GLU A 145 -26.35 11.33 6.34
N ALA A 146 -26.44 11.91 5.13
CA ALA A 146 -25.36 11.87 4.14
C ALA A 146 -24.05 12.55 4.62
N ARG A 147 -24.14 13.55 5.50
CA ARG A 147 -22.96 14.22 6.07
C ARG A 147 -22.26 13.32 7.09
N ILE A 148 -23.02 12.67 7.97
CA ILE A 148 -22.52 11.74 8.99
C ILE A 148 -21.89 10.53 8.30
N GLU A 149 -22.56 9.97 7.29
CA GLU A 149 -22.01 8.87 6.48
C GLU A 149 -20.69 9.29 5.79
N ASN A 150 -20.62 10.50 5.25
CA ASN A 150 -19.38 11.04 4.66
C ASN A 150 -18.27 11.26 5.70
N ILE A 151 -18.58 11.64 6.95
CA ILE A 151 -17.58 11.75 8.02
C ILE A 151 -17.03 10.37 8.40
N TYR A 152 -17.88 9.34 8.50
CA TYR A 152 -17.41 7.96 8.74
C TYR A 152 -16.57 7.42 7.57
N LYS A 153 -16.93 7.74 6.33
CA LYS A 153 -16.11 7.45 5.13
C LYS A 153 -14.76 8.18 5.16
N ASP A 154 -14.74 9.45 5.58
CA ASP A 154 -13.52 10.24 5.75
C ASP A 154 -12.62 9.63 6.82
N ILE A 155 -13.16 9.30 8.01
CA ILE A 155 -12.44 8.59 9.09
C ILE A 155 -11.76 7.32 8.56
N GLY A 156 -12.52 6.44 7.89
CA GLY A 156 -11.97 5.22 7.28
C GLY A 156 -10.83 5.52 6.30
N ALA A 157 -11.03 6.48 5.39
CA ALA A 157 -10.00 6.87 4.42
C ALA A 157 -8.74 7.47 5.08
N ARG A 158 -8.86 8.16 6.23
CA ARG A 158 -7.69 8.64 6.99
C ARG A 158 -6.98 7.51 7.74
N ILE A 159 -7.73 6.58 8.32
CA ILE A 159 -7.17 5.37 8.95
C ILE A 159 -6.34 4.60 7.92
N ASP A 160 -6.92 4.31 6.76
CA ASP A 160 -6.24 3.65 5.64
C ASP A 160 -4.89 4.34 5.37
N ILE A 161 -4.90 5.63 5.00
CA ILE A 161 -3.69 6.39 4.63
C ILE A 161 -2.62 6.40 5.74
N LEU A 162 -3.01 6.38 7.01
CA LEU A 162 -2.07 6.43 8.13
C LEU A 162 -1.43 5.08 8.43
N GLU A 163 -2.21 3.99 8.42
CA GLU A 163 -1.74 2.61 8.58
C GLU A 163 -0.70 2.28 7.51
N ILE A 164 -1.01 2.71 6.29
CA ILE A 164 -0.21 2.66 5.07
C ILE A 164 1.14 3.36 5.21
N LEU A 165 1.19 4.51 5.88
CA LEU A 165 2.42 5.25 6.17
C LEU A 165 3.19 4.65 7.37
N GLY A 166 2.76 3.49 7.86
CA GLY A 166 3.34 2.76 8.98
C GLY A 166 3.00 3.34 10.34
N TYR A 167 1.95 4.16 10.46
CA TYR A 167 1.54 4.73 11.74
C TYR A 167 0.63 3.77 12.52
N ARG A 168 0.92 3.60 13.81
CA ARG A 168 0.04 3.02 14.84
C ARG A 168 -1.06 4.02 15.14
N ILE A 169 -2.33 3.64 15.04
CA ILE A 169 -3.45 4.59 15.05
C ILE A 169 -4.22 4.54 16.38
N LEU A 170 -4.36 5.73 16.98
CA LEU A 170 -5.27 6.05 18.08
C LEU A 170 -6.33 7.02 17.54
N ILE A 171 -7.58 6.83 17.93
CA ILE A 171 -8.71 7.69 17.56
C ILE A 171 -9.39 8.11 18.85
N MET A 172 -9.65 9.41 19.01
CA MET A 172 -10.34 9.97 20.17
C MET A 172 -11.36 10.99 19.68
N GLY A 173 -12.58 10.95 20.16
CA GLY A 173 -13.55 11.92 19.65
C GLY A 173 -14.94 11.78 20.18
N ASN A 174 -15.75 12.79 19.86
CA ASN A 174 -17.18 12.76 20.06
C ASN A 174 -17.83 12.17 18.80
N PHE A 175 -18.43 10.99 18.95
CA PHE A 175 -19.07 10.29 17.84
C PHE A 175 -20.57 10.53 17.75
N ASN A 176 -21.17 11.17 18.78
CA ASN A 176 -22.63 11.34 18.93
C ASN A 176 -23.45 10.05 18.67
N GLY A 177 -22.82 8.89 18.86
CA GLY A 177 -23.39 7.56 18.74
C GLY A 177 -23.32 6.84 20.08
N ARG A 178 -24.14 5.79 20.22
CA ARG A 178 -24.23 4.92 21.41
C ARG A 178 -23.94 3.48 20.98
N ILE A 179 -23.39 2.67 21.86
CA ILE A 179 -23.09 1.25 21.61
C ILE A 179 -23.77 0.42 22.70
N GLU A 180 -24.52 -0.62 22.32
CA GLU A 180 -25.28 -1.48 23.23
C GLU A 180 -24.39 -2.09 24.33
N ASP A 181 -23.20 -2.57 23.95
CA ASP A 181 -22.16 -3.12 24.85
C ASP A 181 -21.71 -2.17 25.98
N THR A 182 -22.04 -0.86 25.91
CA THR A 182 -21.69 0.14 26.93
C THR A 182 -22.76 0.36 28.00
N GLY A 183 -23.87 -0.39 27.96
CA GLY A 183 -24.87 -0.43 29.05
C GLY A 183 -25.72 0.83 29.20
N ASP A 184 -25.87 1.62 28.14
CA ASP A 184 -26.60 2.89 28.15
C ASP A 184 -28.13 2.62 28.20
N THR A 185 -28.73 2.78 29.39
CA THR A 185 -30.06 2.28 29.78
C THR A 185 -31.27 2.97 29.13
N ILE A 186 -31.11 3.58 27.95
CA ILE A 186 -32.18 4.24 27.20
C ILE A 186 -32.44 3.48 25.90
N ILE A 187 -32.99 2.28 26.08
CA ILE A 187 -33.92 1.63 25.15
C ILE A 187 -35.16 1.28 26.01
N ASN A 188 -36.36 1.33 25.43
CA ASN A 188 -37.62 1.13 26.16
C ASN A 188 -37.62 -0.15 27.02
N ASP A 189 -38.11 -0.03 28.26
CA ASP A 189 -38.57 -1.08 29.17
C ASP A 189 -37.99 -2.50 28.98
N THR A 190 -36.91 -2.84 29.70
CA THR A 190 -36.89 -4.04 30.56
C THR A 190 -35.64 -4.09 31.46
N GLU A 191 -35.77 -4.76 32.60
CA GLU A 191 -34.77 -4.81 33.66
C GLU A 191 -33.59 -5.76 33.33
N LYS A 192 -32.34 -5.33 33.56
CA LYS A 192 -31.42 -5.96 34.54
C LYS A 192 -30.06 -5.26 34.69
N ASP A 193 -29.45 -5.54 35.83
CA ASP A 193 -28.34 -4.83 36.48
C ASP A 193 -27.09 -4.51 35.63
N CYS A 194 -26.51 -3.35 35.92
CA CYS A 194 -25.35 -2.77 35.24
C CYS A 194 -24.17 -2.59 36.21
N TYR A 195 -22.95 -2.99 35.82
CA TYR A 195 -21.73 -2.70 36.58
C TYR A 195 -20.61 -2.13 35.67
N LEU A 196 -20.25 -0.88 35.97
CA LEU A 196 -19.08 -0.11 35.50
C LEU A 196 -18.92 0.13 33.99
N TYR A 197 -19.58 1.19 33.49
CA TYR A 197 -18.93 2.13 32.57
C TYR A 197 -19.17 3.58 33.05
N LYS A 198 -18.16 4.46 32.92
CA LYS A 198 -18.27 5.88 33.29
C LYS A 198 -18.79 6.69 32.11
N TYR A 199 -19.85 7.47 32.34
CA TYR A 199 -20.43 8.39 31.35
C TYR A 199 -19.44 9.46 30.88
N THR A 200 -19.59 9.93 29.63
CA THR A 200 -18.79 11.03 29.07
C THR A 200 -19.60 12.28 28.72
N TYR A 201 -20.94 12.22 28.82
CA TYR A 201 -21.88 13.31 28.59
C TYR A 201 -23.00 13.32 29.64
N TYR A 202 -23.53 14.50 29.99
CA TYR A 202 -24.72 14.66 30.84
C TYR A 202 -25.79 15.54 30.21
N ARG A 203 -27.05 15.06 30.22
CA ARG A 203 -28.23 15.86 29.88
C ARG A 203 -28.93 16.34 31.16
N ILE A 204 -29.05 17.65 31.34
CA ILE A 204 -29.89 18.24 32.39
C ILE A 204 -31.29 18.45 31.79
N LEU A 205 -32.20 17.54 32.11
CA LEU A 205 -33.65 17.68 31.91
C LEU A 205 -34.34 17.26 33.21
N SER A 206 -34.98 18.23 33.87
CA SER A 206 -35.46 18.14 35.26
C SER A 206 -34.39 17.63 36.25
N ASP A 207 -34.77 17.38 37.50
CA ASP A 207 -33.83 17.16 38.62
C ASP A 207 -33.12 15.78 38.61
N LYS A 208 -32.98 15.15 37.43
CA LYS A 208 -32.29 13.86 37.24
C LYS A 208 -31.11 14.05 36.30
N LYS A 209 -29.89 13.79 36.81
CA LYS A 209 -28.68 13.66 35.98
C LYS A 209 -28.76 12.36 35.17
N ILE A 210 -29.06 12.46 33.89
CA ILE A 210 -28.95 11.34 32.94
C ILE A 210 -27.59 11.46 32.25
N GLY A 211 -26.73 10.47 32.47
CA GLY A 211 -25.45 10.34 31.77
C GLY A 211 -25.58 9.48 30.51
N THR A 212 -24.69 9.70 29.54
CA THR A 212 -24.50 8.82 28.37
C THR A 212 -23.01 8.79 27.99
N ILE A 213 -22.56 7.74 27.30
CA ILE A 213 -21.24 7.67 26.68
C ILE A 213 -21.36 8.10 25.22
N LEU A 214 -20.75 9.23 24.84
CA LEU A 214 -20.71 9.77 23.47
C LEU A 214 -19.29 10.02 22.95
N ASP A 215 -18.35 10.25 23.88
CA ASP A 215 -16.93 10.41 23.57
C ASP A 215 -16.20 9.07 23.78
N TYR A 216 -15.47 8.64 22.74
CA TYR A 216 -14.81 7.34 22.70
C TYR A 216 -13.32 7.50 22.45
N THR A 217 -12.55 6.55 22.99
CA THR A 217 -11.20 6.23 22.51
C THR A 217 -11.23 4.88 21.83
N LEU A 218 -10.62 4.78 20.64
CA LEU A 218 -10.46 3.55 19.88
C LEU A 218 -8.99 3.43 19.46
N VAL A 219 -8.43 2.23 19.49
CA VAL A 219 -7.16 1.91 18.82
C VAL A 219 -7.43 1.01 17.62
N LYS A 220 -6.64 1.16 16.56
CA LYS A 220 -6.66 0.20 15.45
C LYS A 220 -5.76 -0.98 15.81
N ASP A 221 -6.31 -2.20 15.71
CA ASP A 221 -5.63 -3.48 15.99
C ASP A 221 -4.18 -3.48 15.48
N ASN A 222 -3.24 -3.64 16.40
CA ASN A 222 -1.81 -3.64 16.14
C ASN A 222 -1.07 -4.27 17.32
N ASP A 223 -0.12 -5.17 17.04
CA ASP A 223 0.71 -5.88 18.04
C ASP A 223 1.39 -4.92 19.06
N PHE A 224 1.54 -3.61 18.73
CA PHE A 224 2.00 -2.57 19.66
C PHE A 224 1.03 -2.29 20.83
N TRP A 225 -0.28 -2.21 20.59
CA TRP A 225 -1.26 -1.83 21.62
C TRP A 225 -1.52 -2.98 22.61
N ASP A 226 -1.46 -4.23 22.12
CA ASP A 226 -1.62 -5.44 22.93
C ASP A 226 -0.35 -5.80 23.72
N CYS A 227 0.77 -5.12 23.45
CA CYS A 227 2.03 -5.36 24.15
C CYS A 227 1.97 -4.84 25.60
N THR A 228 2.27 -5.72 26.57
CA THR A 228 2.32 -5.36 28.00
C THR A 228 3.29 -4.22 28.31
N ALA A 229 4.37 -4.07 27.52
CA ALA A 229 5.32 -2.97 27.65
C ALA A 229 4.76 -1.60 27.22
N THR A 230 3.71 -1.56 26.41
CA THR A 230 3.00 -0.34 26.01
C THR A 230 2.09 0.16 27.13
N ASN A 231 1.56 -0.73 27.96
CA ASN A 231 0.72 -0.41 29.14
C ASN A 231 -0.34 0.66 28.83
N LEU A 232 -1.18 0.35 27.83
CA LEU A 232 -2.24 1.22 27.34
C LEU A 232 -3.35 1.36 28.39
N SER A 233 -3.60 2.59 28.82
CA SER A 233 -4.64 2.94 29.80
C SER A 233 -5.58 3.98 29.21
N MET A 234 -6.89 3.75 29.33
CA MET A 234 -7.94 4.68 28.91
C MET A 234 -8.83 5.01 30.12
N SER A 235 -9.19 6.29 30.29
CA SER A 235 -9.96 6.74 31.46
C SER A 235 -10.79 7.99 31.18
N VAL A 236 -11.95 8.10 31.81
CA VAL A 236 -12.70 9.36 31.92
C VAL A 236 -12.18 10.14 33.13
N ILE A 237 -11.94 11.43 32.96
CA ILE A 237 -11.58 12.36 34.04
C ILE A 237 -12.87 13.01 34.55
N ASP A 238 -13.23 12.69 35.78
CA ASP A 238 -14.42 13.23 36.46
C ASP A 238 -14.10 14.58 37.12
N GLU A 239 -13.77 15.57 36.28
CA GLU A 239 -13.53 16.96 36.68
C GLU A 239 -14.49 17.88 35.91
N TYR A 240 -15.05 18.86 36.60
CA TYR A 240 -15.93 19.86 35.97
C TYR A 240 -15.10 20.82 35.10
N VAL A 241 -15.44 20.91 33.81
CA VAL A 241 -14.70 21.71 32.81
C VAL A 241 -15.59 22.71 32.05
N GLU A 242 -16.68 23.14 32.68
CA GLU A 242 -17.70 24.03 32.07
C GLU A 242 -18.30 23.49 30.76
N SER A 243 -18.19 22.19 30.51
CA SER A 243 -18.84 21.48 29.41
C SER A 243 -19.91 20.52 29.94
N ASP A 244 -20.86 20.13 29.09
CA ASP A 244 -21.75 18.98 29.35
C ASP A 244 -21.05 17.64 29.07
N HIS A 245 -19.83 17.67 28.54
CA HIS A 245 -18.94 16.53 28.35
C HIS A 245 -17.82 16.47 29.42
N LEU A 246 -17.46 15.25 29.84
CA LEU A 246 -16.28 14.98 30.67
C LEU A 246 -15.05 14.72 29.78
N PRO A 247 -13.84 15.20 30.16
CA PRO A 247 -12.63 14.90 29.42
C PRO A 247 -12.29 13.39 29.43
N ILE A 248 -11.81 12.88 28.31
CA ILE A 248 -11.26 11.52 28.22
C ILE A 248 -9.73 11.57 28.04
N ARG A 249 -9.04 10.59 28.62
CA ARG A 249 -7.58 10.48 28.66
C ARG A 249 -7.11 9.10 28.24
N VAL A 250 -6.04 9.10 27.45
CA VAL A 250 -5.27 7.92 27.08
C VAL A 250 -3.82 8.10 27.53
N SER A 251 -3.22 7.06 28.10
CA SER A 251 -1.81 7.03 28.45
C SER A 251 -1.18 5.72 28.00
N PHE A 252 0.04 5.77 27.46
CA PHE A 252 0.81 4.59 27.04
C PHE A 252 2.31 4.91 27.04
N PHE A 253 3.14 3.87 27.02
CA PHE A 253 4.59 3.96 26.85
C PHE A 253 5.00 3.57 25.44
N VAL A 254 6.11 4.11 24.95
CA VAL A 254 6.76 3.63 23.72
C VAL A 254 8.11 3.02 24.09
N PRO A 255 8.30 1.69 23.97
CA PRO A 255 9.58 1.05 24.20
C PRO A 255 10.60 1.50 23.14
N ASN A 256 11.89 1.47 23.49
CA ASN A 256 12.96 1.74 22.54
C ASN A 256 13.24 0.46 21.74
N GLU A 257 13.09 0.54 20.42
CA GLU A 257 13.24 -0.60 19.52
C GLU A 257 14.71 -1.05 19.46
N ARG A 258 14.97 -2.35 19.71
CA ARG A 258 16.13 -3.02 19.13
C ARG A 258 15.86 -3.20 17.63
N GLU A 259 16.90 -3.11 16.81
CA GLU A 259 16.81 -3.43 15.39
C GLU A 259 16.43 -4.92 15.19
N GLU A 260 15.13 -5.21 15.01
CA GLU A 260 14.69 -6.50 14.48
C GLU A 260 13.76 -6.31 13.28
N SER A 261 14.33 -6.60 12.11
CA SER A 261 13.62 -6.76 10.85
C SER A 261 12.63 -7.93 10.92
N LYS A 262 11.35 -7.67 11.22
CA LYS A 262 10.28 -8.70 11.12
C LYS A 262 9.04 -8.23 10.37
N LEU A 263 8.85 -8.87 9.21
CA LEU A 263 7.57 -9.31 8.65
C LEU A 263 6.43 -8.26 8.58
N ILE A 264 6.43 -7.52 7.47
CA ILE A 264 5.26 -6.77 7.00
C ILE A 264 4.10 -7.74 6.74
N LYS A 265 3.17 -7.87 7.70
CA LYS A 265 1.88 -8.54 7.48
C LYS A 265 1.03 -7.69 6.53
N ASN A 266 0.58 -8.28 5.42
CA ASN A 266 -0.46 -7.78 4.50
C ASN A 266 -0.35 -6.30 4.06
N CYS A 267 0.72 -5.94 3.34
CA CYS A 267 0.70 -4.72 2.53
C CYS A 267 -0.44 -4.78 1.50
N GLN A 268 -1.42 -3.88 1.60
CA GLN A 268 -2.26 -3.54 0.44
C GLN A 268 -1.34 -3.02 -0.68
N LEU A 269 -1.32 -3.72 -1.82
CA LEU A 269 -0.38 -3.42 -2.89
C LEU A 269 -0.78 -2.16 -3.66
N TRP A 270 -0.08 -1.07 -3.33
CA TRP A 270 0.02 0.15 -4.13
C TRP A 270 0.30 -0.16 -5.59
N ARG A 271 -0.51 0.40 -6.49
CA ARG A 271 -0.11 0.53 -7.88
C ARG A 271 0.51 1.91 -8.08
N PHE A 272 1.81 1.98 -7.76
CA PHE A 272 2.71 2.88 -8.49
C PHE A 272 2.83 2.35 -9.92
N SER A 273 2.75 3.23 -10.91
CA SER A 273 2.95 2.88 -12.32
C SER A 273 3.39 4.09 -13.10
N ILE A 274 4.47 3.96 -13.88
CA ILE A 274 4.88 4.99 -14.83
C ILE A 274 3.87 4.98 -16.00
N PRO A 275 3.38 6.15 -16.48
CA PRO A 275 2.47 6.20 -17.61
C PRO A 275 3.20 5.81 -18.91
N ARG A 276 2.45 5.64 -20.00
CA ARG A 276 2.97 5.16 -21.29
C ARG A 276 2.70 6.11 -22.45
N ASP A 277 2.27 7.32 -22.16
CA ASP A 277 2.22 8.37 -23.16
C ASP A 277 3.65 8.74 -23.58
N ASN A 278 3.80 9.02 -24.87
CA ASN A 278 5.10 9.30 -25.47
C ASN A 278 5.76 10.54 -24.86
N ASP A 279 4.96 11.55 -24.51
CA ASP A 279 5.45 12.87 -24.17
C ASP A 279 6.03 12.89 -22.74
N SER A 280 5.36 12.28 -21.76
CA SER A 280 5.91 12.10 -20.42
C SER A 280 7.17 11.25 -20.42
N LEU A 281 7.21 10.15 -21.20
CA LEU A 281 8.38 9.27 -21.27
C LEU A 281 9.56 9.91 -22.00
N CYS A 282 9.30 10.71 -23.04
CA CYS A 282 10.32 11.49 -23.73
C CYS A 282 10.90 12.56 -22.81
N ASN A 283 10.06 13.32 -22.10
CA ASN A 283 10.49 14.31 -21.11
C ASN A 283 11.36 13.66 -20.01
N VAL A 284 10.94 12.53 -19.44
CA VAL A 284 11.74 11.79 -18.43
C VAL A 284 13.12 11.41 -18.98
N ALA A 285 13.20 10.86 -20.20
CA ALA A 285 14.48 10.43 -20.76
C ALA A 285 15.43 11.60 -21.06
N SER A 286 14.91 12.70 -21.61
CA SER A 286 15.71 13.91 -21.87
C SER A 286 16.19 14.54 -20.56
N ARG A 287 15.30 14.72 -19.57
CA ARG A 287 15.66 15.23 -18.23
C ARG A 287 16.65 14.35 -17.50
N PHE A 288 16.52 13.03 -17.60
CA PHE A 288 17.49 12.10 -17.04
C PHE A 288 18.85 12.24 -17.70
N THR A 289 18.90 12.48 -19.01
CA THR A 289 20.17 12.68 -19.74
C THR A 289 20.82 14.03 -19.45
N GLU A 290 20.03 15.09 -19.20
CA GLU A 290 20.51 16.35 -18.64
C GLU A 290 21.11 16.13 -17.23
N GLN A 291 20.32 15.57 -16.32
CA GLN A 291 20.73 15.35 -14.93
C GLN A 291 21.96 14.44 -14.82
N CYS A 292 22.07 13.38 -15.66
CA CYS A 292 23.25 12.51 -15.71
C CYS A 292 24.56 13.27 -15.98
N LYS A 293 24.51 14.38 -16.73
CA LYS A 293 25.67 15.24 -16.99
C LYS A 293 25.97 16.13 -15.77
N GLU A 294 24.94 16.71 -15.16
CA GLU A 294 25.05 17.58 -13.98
C GLU A 294 25.65 16.82 -12.78
N ILE A 295 25.14 15.63 -12.48
CA ILE A 295 25.60 14.80 -11.35
C ILE A 295 26.85 13.97 -11.69
N LYS A 296 27.34 14.04 -12.93
CA LYS A 296 28.43 13.19 -13.45
C LYS A 296 28.19 11.70 -13.17
N LEU A 297 27.02 11.20 -13.56
CA LEU A 297 26.62 9.82 -13.30
C LEU A 297 27.59 8.81 -13.92
N TYR A 298 28.10 9.13 -15.11
CA TYR A 298 29.10 8.31 -15.81
C TYR A 298 30.37 8.14 -14.96
N ASP A 299 31.01 9.25 -14.59
CA ASP A 299 32.21 9.26 -13.75
C ASP A 299 31.96 8.51 -12.43
N THR A 300 30.81 8.73 -11.79
CA THR A 300 30.39 8.04 -10.56
C THR A 300 30.32 6.51 -10.74
N ILE A 301 29.79 6.03 -11.87
CA ILE A 301 29.73 4.60 -12.17
C ILE A 301 31.13 4.05 -12.46
N CYS A 302 31.96 4.77 -13.20
CA CYS A 302 33.35 4.39 -13.45
C CYS A 302 34.19 4.36 -12.16
N GLU A 303 33.95 5.26 -11.21
CA GLU A 303 34.57 5.24 -9.88
C GLU A 303 34.14 4.00 -9.08
N ILE A 304 32.83 3.68 -9.05
CA ILE A 304 32.31 2.47 -8.41
C ILE A 304 32.92 1.21 -9.04
N ASP A 305 33.00 1.16 -10.37
CA ASP A 305 33.48 0.03 -11.14
C ASP A 305 35.00 -0.19 -10.99
N ASN A 306 35.79 0.89 -10.88
CA ASN A 306 37.24 0.81 -10.68
C ASN A 306 37.66 0.69 -9.21
N ASN A 307 36.74 0.89 -8.24
CA ASN A 307 37.09 0.86 -6.82
C ASN A 307 37.57 -0.54 -6.36
N SER A 308 38.85 -0.65 -5.97
CA SER A 308 39.48 -1.89 -5.54
C SER A 308 38.99 -2.41 -4.18
N GLN A 309 38.34 -1.56 -3.36
CA GLN A 309 37.76 -1.96 -2.07
C GLN A 309 36.39 -2.66 -2.24
N TYR A 310 35.76 -2.56 -3.41
CA TYR A 310 34.46 -3.15 -3.67
C TYR A 310 34.61 -4.53 -4.33
N SER A 311 33.99 -5.55 -3.74
CA SER A 311 33.82 -6.85 -4.39
C SER A 311 32.93 -6.71 -5.64
N SER A 312 33.08 -7.60 -6.62
CA SER A 312 32.28 -7.61 -7.87
C SER A 312 30.78 -7.48 -7.60
N LYS A 313 30.27 -8.24 -6.62
CA LYS A 313 28.87 -8.16 -6.16
C LYS A 313 28.50 -6.77 -5.62
N SER A 314 29.39 -6.11 -4.88
CA SER A 314 29.17 -4.75 -4.36
C SER A 314 29.14 -3.72 -5.50
N LYS A 315 30.05 -3.82 -6.47
CA LYS A 315 30.08 -2.96 -7.66
C LYS A 315 28.78 -3.06 -8.46
N ILE A 316 28.34 -4.28 -8.78
CA ILE A 316 27.07 -4.56 -9.46
C ILE A 316 25.88 -3.92 -8.73
N ILE A 317 25.76 -4.16 -7.42
CA ILE A 317 24.64 -3.64 -6.62
C ILE A 317 24.66 -2.11 -6.57
N LYS A 318 25.82 -1.50 -6.30
CA LYS A 318 25.98 -0.04 -6.26
C LYS A 318 25.65 0.60 -7.60
N THR A 319 26.23 0.11 -8.70
CA THR A 319 25.98 0.64 -10.05
C THR A 319 24.50 0.58 -10.43
N TYR A 320 23.85 -0.57 -10.21
CA TYR A 320 22.42 -0.73 -10.47
C TYR A 320 21.56 0.18 -9.59
N ASP A 321 21.82 0.21 -8.27
CA ASP A 321 21.02 1.00 -7.33
C ASP A 321 21.19 2.51 -7.54
N THR A 322 22.40 2.97 -7.84
CA THR A 322 22.67 4.38 -8.17
C THR A 322 21.97 4.78 -9.47
N PHE A 323 22.05 3.98 -10.54
CA PHE A 323 21.32 4.27 -11.79
C PHE A 323 19.81 4.33 -11.57
N MET A 324 19.24 3.33 -10.87
CA MET A 324 17.81 3.28 -10.61
C MET A 324 17.33 4.41 -9.71
N PHE A 325 18.12 4.81 -8.69
CA PHE A 325 17.80 5.93 -7.81
C PHE A 325 17.57 7.23 -8.61
N TRP A 326 18.56 7.62 -9.42
CA TRP A 326 18.48 8.84 -10.23
C TRP A 326 17.37 8.76 -11.29
N LEU A 327 17.13 7.58 -11.88
CA LEU A 327 16.03 7.39 -12.81
C LEU A 327 14.66 7.59 -12.13
N TYR A 328 14.45 7.06 -10.93
CA TYR A 328 13.22 7.29 -10.17
C TYR A 328 13.07 8.73 -9.71
N GLU A 329 14.15 9.41 -9.34
CA GLU A 329 14.09 10.82 -8.96
C GLU A 329 13.58 11.68 -10.12
N VAL A 330 14.09 11.47 -11.35
CA VAL A 330 13.58 12.15 -12.55
C VAL A 330 12.12 11.81 -12.85
N VAL A 331 11.73 10.53 -12.71
CA VAL A 331 10.33 10.11 -12.89
C VAL A 331 9.39 10.84 -11.92
N LEU A 332 9.82 11.04 -10.67
CA LEU A 332 9.07 11.80 -9.66
C LEU A 332 9.06 13.31 -9.98
N ASN A 333 10.22 13.90 -10.29
CA ASN A 333 10.36 15.32 -10.62
C ASN A 333 9.59 15.73 -11.89
N CYS A 334 9.48 14.83 -12.87
CA CYS A 334 8.67 15.02 -14.07
C CYS A 334 7.16 14.79 -13.84
N ASN A 335 6.73 14.42 -12.62
CA ASN A 335 5.38 13.92 -12.29
C ASN A 335 4.93 12.76 -13.20
N ALA A 336 5.87 11.99 -13.74
CA ALA A 336 5.62 10.89 -14.67
C ALA A 336 5.25 9.60 -13.93
N TYR A 337 4.27 9.69 -13.02
CA TYR A 337 3.76 8.55 -12.27
C TYR A 337 2.25 8.64 -12.07
N ILE A 338 1.59 7.47 -12.16
CA ILE A 338 0.21 7.27 -11.79
C ILE A 338 0.20 6.48 -10.49
N TYR A 339 -0.35 7.09 -9.44
CA TYR A 339 -0.59 6.47 -8.14
C TYR A 339 -2.05 6.02 -8.07
N ARG A 340 -2.29 4.70 -8.01
CA ARG A 340 -3.64 4.13 -7.84
C ARG A 340 -3.70 3.27 -6.59
N MET A 341 -4.63 3.64 -5.71
CA MET A 341 -5.07 2.81 -4.60
C MET A 341 -5.97 1.71 -5.17
N THR A 342 -5.40 0.54 -5.47
CA THR A 342 -6.19 -0.63 -5.87
C THR A 342 -6.90 -1.20 -4.64
N ARG A 343 -8.16 -0.78 -4.42
CA ARG A 343 -9.08 -1.55 -3.59
C ARG A 343 -9.27 -2.91 -4.26
N ALA A 344 -8.66 -3.95 -3.69
CA ALA A 344 -9.00 -5.32 -4.04
C ALA A 344 -10.44 -5.57 -3.59
N ASN A 345 -11.29 -5.98 -4.53
CA ASN A 345 -12.69 -6.33 -4.34
C ASN A 345 -13.62 -5.22 -3.81
N GLU A 346 -14.33 -4.57 -4.72
CA GLU A 346 -15.69 -4.09 -4.46
C GLU A 346 -16.60 -5.32 -4.22
N THR A 347 -16.46 -6.02 -3.08
CA THR A 347 -17.42 -6.99 -2.50
C THR A 347 -16.96 -7.52 -1.13
N GLN A 348 -16.43 -6.67 -0.26
CA GLN A 348 -16.52 -6.90 1.18
C GLN A 348 -16.81 -5.57 1.87
N ARG A 349 -17.95 -5.52 2.57
CA ARG A 349 -18.15 -4.55 3.65
C ARG A 349 -17.00 -4.76 4.64
N CYS A 350 -16.51 -3.68 5.25
CA CYS A 350 -15.76 -3.85 6.49
C CYS A 350 -16.67 -4.62 7.44
N ASN A 351 -16.30 -5.87 7.76
CA ASN A 351 -16.86 -6.51 8.93
C ASN A 351 -16.33 -5.72 10.11
N LEU A 352 -17.20 -4.87 10.68
CA LEU A 352 -17.06 -4.50 12.08
C LEU A 352 -17.02 -5.79 12.91
N PRO A 353 -16.41 -5.76 14.11
CA PRO A 353 -16.39 -6.91 15.00
C PRO A 353 -17.77 -7.56 15.13
N THR A 354 -17.79 -8.90 15.17
CA THR A 354 -18.96 -9.75 14.94
C THR A 354 -20.16 -9.45 15.83
N ASN A 355 -19.97 -8.71 16.94
CA ASN A 355 -21.03 -8.26 17.83
C ASN A 355 -21.99 -7.25 17.18
N LEU A 356 -21.50 -6.28 16.40
CA LEU A 356 -22.35 -5.15 15.96
C LEU A 356 -23.40 -5.52 14.89
N ASN A 357 -23.14 -6.57 14.09
CA ASN A 357 -24.10 -7.05 13.08
C ASN A 357 -25.23 -7.89 13.71
N ASN A 358 -25.00 -8.56 14.85
CA ASN A 358 -26.02 -9.38 15.52
C ASN A 358 -27.06 -8.51 16.25
N ILE A 359 -26.66 -7.32 16.65
CA ILE A 359 -27.50 -6.28 17.27
C ILE A 359 -28.47 -5.69 16.24
N LEU A 360 -27.95 -5.21 15.10
CA LEU A 360 -28.73 -4.53 14.07
C LEU A 360 -29.64 -5.46 13.24
N ALA A 361 -29.54 -6.78 13.43
CA ALA A 361 -30.33 -7.77 12.70
C ALA A 361 -31.64 -8.19 13.40
N LYS A 362 -31.91 -7.69 14.61
CA LYS A 362 -32.97 -8.24 15.48
C LYS A 362 -34.35 -7.61 15.39
N ASP A 363 -34.53 -6.47 14.72
CA ASP A 363 -35.86 -5.87 14.57
C ASP A 363 -36.15 -5.31 13.17
N GLN A 364 -37.41 -5.47 12.76
CA GLN A 364 -38.02 -5.06 11.48
C GLN A 364 -37.52 -5.73 10.18
N PHE A 365 -37.68 -7.05 10.15
CA PHE A 365 -38.00 -7.78 8.92
C PHE A 365 -39.39 -7.36 8.38
N MET A 366 -39.60 -7.43 7.05
CA MET A 366 -40.91 -7.51 6.31
C MET A 366 -41.52 -6.31 5.55
N LEU A 367 -40.97 -5.09 5.49
CA LEU A 367 -41.57 -4.02 4.63
C LEU A 367 -40.69 -3.42 3.52
N THR A 368 -39.37 -3.52 3.57
CA THR A 368 -38.48 -2.75 2.66
C THR A 368 -37.86 -3.58 1.53
N ARG A 369 -38.43 -4.74 1.16
CA ARG A 369 -37.84 -5.62 0.13
C ARG A 369 -38.27 -5.30 -1.32
N HIS A 370 -39.18 -4.34 -1.52
CA HIS A 370 -39.66 -3.95 -2.85
C HIS A 370 -39.11 -2.60 -3.36
N GLN A 371 -38.59 -1.73 -2.48
CA GLN A 371 -38.14 -0.37 -2.86
C GLN A 371 -36.65 -0.29 -3.21
N THR A 372 -35.80 -1.15 -2.64
CA THR A 372 -34.34 -1.15 -2.92
C THR A 372 -34.00 -1.60 -4.36
N TYR A 373 -34.87 -2.40 -4.98
CA TYR A 373 -34.64 -2.91 -6.35
C TYR A 373 -34.77 -1.82 -7.44
N SER A 374 -35.42 -0.70 -7.13
CA SER A 374 -35.72 0.38 -8.07
C SER A 374 -34.72 1.53 -8.06
N SER A 375 -33.88 1.66 -7.03
CA SER A 375 -32.87 2.73 -6.93
C SER A 375 -31.52 2.29 -7.50
N GLU A 376 -31.09 1.05 -7.25
CA GLU A 376 -29.82 0.49 -7.73
C GLU A 376 -29.74 0.45 -9.27
N THR A 377 -30.87 0.22 -9.95
CA THR A 377 -30.97 0.18 -11.41
C THR A 377 -30.65 1.53 -12.08
N SER A 378 -30.94 2.66 -11.43
CA SER A 378 -30.71 4.01 -12.00
C SER A 378 -29.22 4.40 -12.05
N THR A 379 -28.48 4.14 -10.98
CA THR A 379 -27.04 4.46 -10.86
C THR A 379 -26.17 3.52 -11.68
N TYR A 380 -26.55 2.24 -11.74
CA TYR A 380 -25.88 1.25 -12.58
C TYR A 380 -26.06 1.58 -14.07
N SER A 381 -27.28 1.95 -14.48
CA SER A 381 -27.58 2.39 -15.85
C SER A 381 -26.77 3.62 -16.26
N ASN A 382 -26.70 4.66 -15.42
CA ASN A 382 -25.90 5.85 -15.72
C ASN A 382 -24.40 5.55 -15.89
N LYS A 383 -23.83 4.65 -15.07
CA LYS A 383 -22.43 4.21 -15.18
C LYS A 383 -22.19 3.37 -16.45
N TYR A 384 -23.18 2.60 -16.89
CA TYR A 384 -23.15 1.83 -18.15
C TYR A 384 -23.22 2.76 -19.36
N VAL A 385 -24.17 3.71 -19.40
CA VAL A 385 -24.33 4.71 -20.47
C VAL A 385 -23.05 5.55 -20.64
N LEU A 386 -22.41 5.98 -19.54
CA LEU A 386 -21.13 6.70 -19.56
C LEU A 386 -19.93 5.87 -20.04
N ARG A 387 -20.02 4.53 -20.00
CA ARG A 387 -19.01 3.62 -20.57
C ARG A 387 -19.28 3.35 -22.05
N LEU A 388 -20.55 3.17 -22.42
CA LEU A 388 -20.98 2.97 -23.81
C LEU A 388 -20.71 4.20 -24.68
N SER A 389 -20.94 5.43 -24.17
CA SER A 389 -20.61 6.65 -24.92
C SER A 389 -19.10 6.83 -25.15
N LYS A 390 -18.27 6.46 -24.16
CA LYS A 390 -16.80 6.40 -24.34
C LYS A 390 -16.38 5.32 -25.33
N LEU A 391 -17.06 4.18 -25.32
CA LEU A 391 -16.81 3.09 -26.26
C LEU A 391 -17.16 3.48 -27.70
N SER A 392 -18.32 4.12 -27.93
CA SER A 392 -18.72 4.67 -29.23
C SER A 392 -17.65 5.65 -29.74
N ARG A 393 -17.25 6.62 -28.91
CA ARG A 393 -16.20 7.57 -29.26
C ARG A 393 -14.86 6.91 -29.59
N HIS A 394 -14.45 5.85 -28.88
CA HIS A 394 -13.21 5.14 -29.21
C HIS A 394 -13.32 4.28 -30.47
N PHE A 395 -14.51 3.74 -30.76
CA PHE A 395 -14.81 3.00 -31.98
C PHE A 395 -14.81 3.92 -33.21
N GLU A 396 -15.49 5.07 -33.14
CA GLU A 396 -15.50 6.13 -34.16
C GLU A 396 -14.08 6.65 -34.50
N ASN A 397 -13.15 6.59 -33.55
CA ASN A 397 -11.75 6.99 -33.71
C ASN A 397 -10.81 5.81 -34.05
N ASN A 398 -11.33 4.65 -34.48
CA ASN A 398 -10.58 3.43 -34.82
C ASN A 398 -9.57 3.00 -33.73
N ASN A 399 -9.92 3.20 -32.46
CA ASN A 399 -9.07 2.88 -31.32
C ASN A 399 -9.48 1.54 -30.69
N ASP A 400 -9.35 0.46 -31.47
CA ASP A 400 -9.77 -0.90 -31.14
C ASP A 400 -9.25 -1.37 -29.78
N LYS A 401 -8.04 -0.93 -29.39
CA LYS A 401 -7.45 -1.21 -28.09
C LYS A 401 -8.31 -0.64 -26.95
N GLN A 402 -8.71 0.64 -27.03
CA GLN A 402 -9.57 1.26 -26.01
C GLN A 402 -10.99 0.67 -26.02
N VAL A 403 -11.50 0.30 -27.19
CA VAL A 403 -12.77 -0.43 -27.30
C VAL A 403 -12.69 -1.78 -26.56
N TYR A 404 -11.71 -2.62 -26.86
CA TYR A 404 -11.49 -3.90 -26.17
C TYR A 404 -11.24 -3.74 -24.66
N GLU A 405 -10.44 -2.74 -24.28
CA GLU A 405 -10.20 -2.40 -22.87
C GLU A 405 -11.45 -1.94 -22.12
N LEU A 406 -12.45 -1.36 -22.80
CA LEU A 406 -13.73 -0.99 -22.19
C LEU A 406 -14.70 -2.19 -22.16
N LEU A 407 -14.80 -2.98 -23.23
CA LEU A 407 -15.60 -4.22 -23.28
C LEU A 407 -15.21 -5.19 -22.16
N SER A 408 -13.92 -5.47 -22.01
CA SER A 408 -13.37 -6.36 -20.96
C SER A 408 -13.51 -5.84 -19.52
N LYS A 409 -14.09 -4.64 -19.33
CA LYS A 409 -14.47 -4.03 -18.05
C LYS A 409 -16.00 -3.88 -17.88
N LEU A 410 -16.79 -4.23 -18.90
CA LEU A 410 -18.25 -4.33 -18.89
C LEU A 410 -18.72 -5.76 -18.56
N GLU A 411 -17.96 -6.77 -18.99
CA GLU A 411 -18.14 -8.16 -18.56
C GLU A 411 -17.79 -8.32 -17.08
N GLU A 412 -18.72 -8.85 -16.28
CA GLU A 412 -18.39 -9.36 -14.94
C GLU A 412 -17.49 -10.57 -15.06
N LYS A 413 -16.31 -10.51 -14.43
CA LYS A 413 -15.38 -11.65 -14.40
C LYS A 413 -15.82 -12.61 -13.30
N PRO A 414 -16.27 -13.84 -13.62
CA PRO A 414 -16.73 -14.77 -12.61
C PRO A 414 -15.57 -15.15 -11.68
N CYS A 415 -15.71 -14.85 -10.39
CA CYS A 415 -14.72 -15.16 -9.38
C CYS A 415 -14.86 -16.62 -8.92
N HIS A 416 -14.32 -17.54 -9.71
CA HIS A 416 -14.34 -18.97 -9.38
C HIS A 416 -13.47 -19.27 -8.14
N PRO A 417 -13.93 -20.13 -7.20
CA PRO A 417 -13.10 -20.63 -6.11
C PRO A 417 -12.07 -21.64 -6.63
N LEU A 418 -10.87 -21.62 -6.05
CA LEU A 418 -9.88 -22.69 -6.25
C LEU A 418 -9.97 -23.66 -5.08
N HIS A 419 -9.95 -24.96 -5.33
CA HIS A 419 -10.01 -25.97 -4.28
C HIS A 419 -8.61 -26.34 -3.81
N ASP A 420 -8.45 -26.52 -2.50
CA ASP A 420 -7.22 -27.04 -1.92
C ASP A 420 -7.06 -28.55 -2.13
N GLU A 421 -5.96 -29.11 -1.60
CA GLU A 421 -5.65 -30.55 -1.69
C GLU A 421 -6.67 -31.47 -1.00
N ASN A 422 -7.53 -30.93 -0.14
CA ASN A 422 -8.60 -31.64 0.56
C ASN A 422 -9.98 -31.40 -0.10
N GLY A 423 -10.04 -30.64 -1.20
CA GLY A 423 -11.29 -30.27 -1.87
C GLY A 423 -12.04 -29.10 -1.22
N VAL A 424 -11.40 -28.31 -0.34
CA VAL A 424 -12.03 -27.15 0.31
C VAL A 424 -11.98 -25.94 -0.64
N PRO A 425 -13.12 -25.29 -0.96
CA PRO A 425 -13.15 -24.15 -1.87
C PRO A 425 -12.61 -22.86 -1.23
N ILE A 426 -11.59 -22.28 -1.86
CA ILE A 426 -10.95 -21.04 -1.44
C ILE A 426 -11.44 -19.88 -2.31
N HIS A 427 -12.22 -18.98 -1.71
CA HIS A 427 -12.89 -17.88 -2.39
C HIS A 427 -12.08 -16.57 -2.40
N THR A 428 -11.28 -16.30 -1.38
CA THR A 428 -10.53 -15.04 -1.23
C THR A 428 -9.27 -14.99 -2.08
N ASP A 429 -8.90 -13.81 -2.59
CA ASP A 429 -7.67 -13.66 -3.41
C ASP A 429 -6.39 -13.94 -2.61
N ASP A 430 -6.34 -13.59 -1.33
CA ASP A 430 -5.24 -13.94 -0.42
C ASP A 430 -5.13 -15.46 -0.23
N GLY A 431 -6.25 -16.15 -0.02
CA GLY A 431 -6.29 -17.61 0.09
C GLY A 431 -5.84 -18.28 -1.22
N LYS A 432 -6.35 -17.82 -2.37
CA LYS A 432 -5.93 -18.30 -3.70
C LYS A 432 -4.44 -18.02 -3.95
N CYS A 433 -3.94 -16.87 -3.52
CA CYS A 433 -2.52 -16.51 -3.63
C CYS A 433 -1.66 -17.48 -2.81
N LYS A 434 -1.99 -17.72 -1.54
CA LYS A 434 -1.30 -18.69 -0.67
C LYS A 434 -1.32 -20.11 -1.24
N LEU A 435 -2.49 -20.56 -1.71
CA LEU A 435 -2.66 -21.87 -2.33
C LEU A 435 -1.82 -22.03 -3.60
N LEU A 436 -1.85 -21.04 -4.51
CA LEU A 436 -1.02 -21.02 -5.71
C LEU A 436 0.47 -20.89 -5.39
N THR A 437 0.85 -20.19 -4.31
CA THR A 437 2.24 -20.14 -3.83
C THR A 437 2.71 -21.52 -3.40
N LYS A 438 1.93 -22.26 -2.58
CA LYS A 438 2.25 -23.64 -2.20
C LYS A 438 2.40 -24.54 -3.44
N HIS A 439 1.42 -24.47 -4.35
CA HIS A 439 1.43 -25.25 -5.60
C HIS A 439 2.68 -24.97 -6.45
N TYR A 440 3.04 -23.70 -6.69
CA TYR A 440 4.23 -23.37 -7.47
C TYR A 440 5.54 -23.66 -6.72
N GLN A 441 5.56 -23.59 -5.39
CA GLN A 441 6.71 -24.05 -4.60
C GLN A 441 6.96 -25.54 -4.82
N THR A 442 5.92 -26.38 -4.77
CA THR A 442 6.03 -27.81 -5.10
C THR A 442 6.42 -28.03 -6.56
N LEU A 443 5.80 -27.33 -7.51
CA LEU A 443 6.09 -27.46 -8.95
C LEU A 443 7.53 -27.06 -9.34
N PHE A 444 8.17 -26.18 -8.57
CA PHE A 444 9.54 -25.71 -8.81
C PHE A 444 10.55 -26.27 -7.77
N GLN A 445 10.18 -27.29 -6.98
CA GLN A 445 11.15 -28.02 -6.16
C GLN A 445 12.11 -28.84 -7.03
N LYS A 446 13.29 -29.16 -6.48
CA LYS A 446 14.22 -30.07 -7.16
C LYS A 446 13.62 -31.48 -7.17
N HIS A 447 13.35 -31.98 -8.36
CA HIS A 447 12.96 -33.37 -8.60
C HIS A 447 14.13 -34.31 -8.27
N ASN A 448 13.89 -35.24 -7.35
CA ASN A 448 14.85 -36.30 -6.97
C ASN A 448 14.47 -37.65 -7.60
N ASP A 449 13.43 -37.66 -8.43
CA ASP A 449 12.84 -38.79 -9.14
C ASP A 449 13.42 -39.00 -10.56
N ILE A 450 14.50 -38.28 -10.91
CA ILE A 450 15.25 -38.52 -12.14
C ILE A 450 15.99 -39.87 -12.01
N PRO A 451 15.82 -40.83 -12.93
CA PRO A 451 16.56 -42.09 -12.89
C PRO A 451 18.06 -41.83 -12.95
N GLU A 452 18.83 -42.46 -12.06
CA GLU A 452 20.28 -42.23 -11.89
C GLU A 452 21.07 -42.40 -13.21
N GLN A 453 20.71 -43.39 -14.02
CA GLN A 453 21.29 -43.60 -15.37
C GLN A 453 21.06 -42.42 -16.31
N GLN A 454 19.91 -41.75 -16.19
CA GLN A 454 19.53 -40.60 -17.01
C GLN A 454 20.24 -39.33 -16.51
N GLU A 455 20.42 -39.17 -15.20
CA GLU A 455 21.23 -38.10 -14.61
C GLU A 455 22.71 -38.23 -15.03
N ILE A 456 23.29 -39.43 -14.94
CA ILE A 456 24.67 -39.71 -15.42
C ILE A 456 24.82 -39.40 -16.92
N SER A 457 23.84 -39.78 -17.75
CA SER A 457 23.81 -39.48 -19.19
C SER A 457 23.74 -37.97 -19.50
N ILE A 458 23.01 -37.20 -18.69
CA ILE A 458 22.93 -35.73 -18.83
C ILE A 458 24.24 -35.08 -18.37
N LEU A 459 24.77 -35.47 -17.21
CA LEU A 459 25.99 -34.89 -16.63
C LEU A 459 27.23 -35.16 -17.51
N SER A 460 27.35 -36.36 -18.09
CA SER A 460 28.42 -36.70 -19.02
C SER A 460 28.37 -35.86 -20.31
N LYS A 461 27.18 -35.62 -20.87
CA LYS A 461 27.01 -34.71 -22.02
C LYS A 461 27.33 -33.26 -21.68
N LEU A 462 26.95 -32.79 -20.48
CA LEU A 462 27.29 -31.44 -20.02
C LEU A 462 28.82 -31.27 -19.88
N ALA A 463 29.51 -32.27 -19.31
CA ALA A 463 30.97 -32.27 -19.23
C ALA A 463 31.64 -32.24 -20.61
N GLN A 464 31.12 -33.00 -21.58
CA GLN A 464 31.60 -32.94 -22.97
C GLN A 464 31.42 -31.56 -23.61
N TYR A 465 30.27 -30.90 -23.41
CA TYR A 465 30.07 -29.55 -23.92
C TYR A 465 30.94 -28.50 -23.21
N GLU A 466 31.22 -28.65 -21.91
CA GLU A 466 32.19 -27.80 -21.19
C GLU A 466 33.63 -28.02 -21.64
N GLU A 467 34.01 -29.24 -22.03
CA GLU A 467 35.34 -29.53 -22.56
C GLU A 467 35.49 -28.99 -23.98
N GLN A 468 34.46 -29.13 -24.81
CA GLN A 468 34.43 -28.58 -26.17
C GLN A 468 34.46 -27.05 -26.16
N SER A 469 33.70 -26.38 -25.28
CA SER A 469 33.70 -24.91 -25.22
C SER A 469 35.04 -24.32 -24.76
N LYS A 470 35.82 -25.05 -23.95
CA LYS A 470 37.20 -24.68 -23.58
C LYS A 470 38.19 -24.85 -24.73
N GLN A 471 37.87 -25.64 -25.76
CA GLN A 471 38.70 -25.80 -26.96
C GLN A 471 38.35 -24.79 -28.05
N ASP A 472 37.08 -24.38 -28.14
CA ASP A 472 36.61 -23.42 -29.16
C ASP A 472 36.93 -21.95 -28.81
N ASP A 473 37.30 -21.64 -27.56
CA ASP A 473 37.73 -20.35 -26.96
C ASP A 473 37.35 -19.05 -27.72
N ASP A 474 36.06 -18.93 -28.07
CA ASP A 474 35.54 -17.76 -28.78
C ASP A 474 35.33 -16.61 -27.77
N PRO A 475 36.12 -15.52 -27.85
CA PRO A 475 36.03 -14.42 -26.89
C PRO A 475 34.66 -13.71 -26.93
N MET A 476 33.87 -13.88 -28.00
CA MET A 476 32.52 -13.30 -28.12
C MET A 476 31.58 -13.73 -26.98
N TRP A 477 31.74 -14.92 -26.40
CA TRP A 477 30.84 -15.38 -25.33
C TRP A 477 31.01 -14.59 -24.02
N ASN A 478 32.23 -14.15 -23.73
CA ASN A 478 32.60 -13.43 -22.51
C ASN A 478 32.85 -11.92 -22.73
N ALA A 479 32.90 -11.47 -23.99
CA ALA A 479 33.06 -10.07 -24.34
C ALA A 479 31.88 -9.21 -23.85
N GLU A 480 32.17 -7.95 -23.54
CA GLU A 480 31.13 -6.94 -23.29
C GLU A 480 30.18 -6.80 -24.51
N PHE A 481 28.93 -6.39 -24.26
CA PHE A 481 27.97 -6.11 -25.34
C PHE A 481 28.26 -4.75 -25.97
N SER A 482 28.21 -4.70 -27.30
CA SER A 482 28.34 -3.47 -28.09
C SER A 482 27.06 -2.64 -28.04
N GLU A 483 27.19 -1.33 -28.33
CA GLU A 483 26.05 -0.41 -28.39
C GLU A 483 25.01 -0.82 -29.44
N ASP A 484 25.43 -1.40 -30.57
CA ASP A 484 24.52 -1.89 -31.62
C ASP A 484 23.77 -3.18 -31.22
N GLU A 485 24.39 -4.09 -30.48
CA GLU A 485 23.70 -5.23 -29.87
C GLU A 485 22.63 -4.73 -28.88
N VAL A 486 23.00 -3.81 -27.97
CA VAL A 486 22.08 -3.21 -26.98
C VAL A 486 20.92 -2.49 -27.65
N LYS A 487 21.21 -1.66 -28.65
CA LYS A 487 20.22 -0.94 -29.45
C LYS A 487 19.24 -1.88 -30.14
N SER A 488 19.74 -2.95 -30.76
CA SER A 488 18.93 -3.99 -31.40
C SER A 488 18.03 -4.71 -30.37
N ALA A 489 18.58 -5.10 -29.23
CA ALA A 489 17.86 -5.76 -28.15
C ALA A 489 16.71 -4.88 -27.61
N VAL A 490 17.00 -3.61 -27.30
CA VAL A 490 16.02 -2.66 -26.73
C VAL A 490 14.93 -2.26 -27.73
N ILE A 491 15.27 -2.00 -29.00
CA ILE A 491 14.28 -1.70 -30.05
C ILE A 491 13.31 -2.87 -30.24
N SER A 492 13.83 -4.11 -30.20
CA SER A 492 13.03 -5.33 -30.36
C SER A 492 12.07 -5.66 -29.19
N LEU A 493 12.09 -4.89 -28.09
CA LEU A 493 11.10 -5.00 -27.02
C LEU A 493 9.70 -4.65 -27.54
N LYS A 494 8.70 -5.48 -27.24
CA LYS A 494 7.30 -5.16 -27.57
C LYS A 494 6.75 -4.13 -26.59
N ASN A 495 6.03 -3.11 -27.08
CA ASN A 495 5.36 -2.11 -26.25
C ASN A 495 4.15 -2.73 -25.51
N ASN A 496 3.59 -2.01 -24.54
CA ASN A 496 2.43 -2.42 -23.73
C ASN A 496 2.61 -3.72 -22.92
N LYS A 497 3.85 -4.16 -22.67
CA LYS A 497 4.14 -5.32 -21.83
C LYS A 497 3.98 -5.02 -20.34
N ALA A 498 3.52 -6.01 -19.57
CA ALA A 498 3.39 -5.89 -18.13
C ALA A 498 4.74 -5.56 -17.48
N VAL A 499 4.72 -4.64 -16.51
CA VAL A 499 5.92 -4.22 -15.78
C VAL A 499 6.21 -5.14 -14.59
N PHE A 500 7.48 -5.20 -14.22
CA PHE A 500 7.96 -5.89 -13.04
C PHE A 500 7.73 -5.04 -11.77
N LEU A 501 8.30 -5.43 -10.63
CA LEU A 501 8.26 -4.70 -9.37
C LEU A 501 8.98 -3.34 -9.45
N ASP A 502 9.86 -3.15 -10.43
CA ASP A 502 10.48 -1.87 -10.78
C ASP A 502 9.50 -0.87 -11.44
N CYS A 503 8.32 -1.34 -11.88
CA CYS A 503 7.35 -0.55 -12.60
C CYS A 503 7.86 0.15 -13.89
N ILE A 504 9.04 -0.19 -14.40
CA ILE A 504 9.65 0.47 -15.57
C ILE A 504 9.09 -0.14 -16.87
N PRO A 505 8.43 0.64 -17.75
CA PRO A 505 7.92 0.14 -19.02
C PRO A 505 9.03 -0.01 -20.07
N ASN A 506 8.89 -0.97 -20.99
CA ASN A 506 9.77 -1.15 -22.15
C ASN A 506 9.91 0.14 -22.98
N GLU A 507 8.83 0.93 -23.03
CA GLU A 507 8.77 2.22 -23.70
C GLU A 507 9.79 3.21 -23.11
N LEU A 508 9.95 3.29 -21.78
CA LEU A 508 10.94 4.17 -21.16
C LEU A 508 12.37 3.77 -21.53
N TRP A 509 12.70 2.47 -21.54
CA TRP A 509 14.00 1.98 -22.01
C TRP A 509 14.29 2.38 -23.46
N LYS A 510 13.27 2.43 -24.33
CA LYS A 510 13.42 2.90 -25.72
C LYS A 510 13.65 4.40 -25.83
N HIS A 511 13.12 5.21 -24.92
CA HIS A 511 13.44 6.64 -24.87
C HIS A 511 14.86 6.84 -24.29
N LEU A 512 15.22 6.18 -23.19
CA LEU A 512 16.57 6.23 -22.62
C LEU A 512 17.65 5.81 -23.62
N LEU A 513 17.39 4.79 -24.45
CA LEU A 513 18.28 4.38 -25.55
C LEU A 513 18.52 5.50 -26.58
N LYS A 514 17.50 6.28 -26.93
CA LYS A 514 17.61 7.37 -27.92
C LYS A 514 18.48 8.51 -27.40
N GLU A 515 18.36 8.82 -26.11
CA GLU A 515 19.09 9.93 -25.50
C GLU A 515 20.53 9.54 -25.10
N ASN A 516 20.75 8.32 -24.60
CA ASN A 516 22.07 7.89 -24.13
C ASN A 516 22.28 6.36 -24.19
N VAL A 517 22.56 5.84 -25.39
CA VAL A 517 22.91 4.42 -25.61
C VAL A 517 24.20 4.00 -24.88
N HIS A 518 25.18 4.89 -24.73
CA HIS A 518 26.46 4.59 -24.10
C HIS A 518 26.30 4.24 -22.61
N LEU A 519 25.61 5.11 -21.85
CA LEU A 519 25.30 4.87 -20.44
C LEU A 519 24.48 3.58 -20.26
N LEU A 520 23.50 3.35 -21.12
CA LEU A 520 22.67 2.14 -21.06
C LEU A 520 23.50 0.87 -21.30
N THR A 521 24.43 0.90 -22.26
CA THR A 521 25.33 -0.21 -22.59
C THR A 521 26.30 -0.49 -21.44
N MET A 522 26.90 0.54 -20.85
CA MET A 522 27.75 0.42 -19.66
C MET A 522 27.00 -0.21 -18.47
N ILE A 523 25.78 0.26 -18.18
CA ILE A 523 24.94 -0.31 -17.10
C ILE A 523 24.62 -1.78 -17.37
N ILE A 524 24.29 -2.15 -18.61
CA ILE A 524 24.03 -3.55 -18.99
C ILE A 524 25.28 -4.41 -18.79
N ASN A 525 26.44 -3.98 -19.27
CA ASN A 525 27.69 -4.75 -19.19
C ASN A 525 28.14 -4.96 -17.74
N ILE A 526 28.16 -3.89 -16.93
CA ILE A 526 28.50 -3.96 -15.49
C ILE A 526 27.49 -4.84 -14.74
N SER A 527 26.19 -4.73 -15.06
CA SER A 527 25.13 -5.50 -14.38
C SER A 527 24.98 -6.94 -14.87
N SER A 528 25.80 -7.41 -15.82
CA SER A 528 25.70 -8.76 -16.38
C SER A 528 27.07 -9.40 -16.68
N VAL A 529 27.61 -9.21 -17.88
CA VAL A 529 28.74 -9.99 -18.41
C VAL A 529 30.07 -9.67 -17.73
N LYS A 530 30.35 -8.40 -17.40
CA LYS A 530 31.65 -7.95 -16.85
C LYS A 530 32.05 -8.67 -15.55
N TYR A 531 31.06 -9.01 -14.74
CA TYR A 531 31.25 -9.68 -13.45
C TYR A 531 30.55 -11.05 -13.39
N GLN A 532 30.00 -11.53 -14.52
CA GLN A 532 29.25 -12.78 -14.67
C GLN A 532 28.16 -12.99 -13.59
N GLN A 533 27.55 -11.91 -13.11
CA GLN A 533 26.59 -11.90 -12.01
C GLN A 533 25.52 -10.82 -12.21
N LEU A 534 24.29 -11.12 -11.79
CA LEU A 534 23.16 -10.19 -11.78
C LEU A 534 22.92 -9.64 -10.36
N PRO A 535 22.48 -8.37 -10.21
CA PRO A 535 21.96 -7.87 -8.94
C PRO A 535 20.81 -8.77 -8.44
N GLN A 536 20.80 -9.11 -7.14
CA GLN A 536 19.77 -9.99 -6.56
C GLN A 536 18.34 -9.44 -6.76
N LYS A 537 18.19 -8.12 -6.87
CA LYS A 537 16.91 -7.44 -7.20
C LYS A 537 16.39 -7.80 -8.61
N LEU A 538 17.28 -8.09 -9.57
CA LEU A 538 16.94 -8.51 -10.93
C LEU A 538 16.60 -10.00 -11.04
N LEU A 539 17.09 -10.83 -10.11
CA LEU A 539 16.74 -12.27 -10.03
C LEU A 539 15.31 -12.51 -9.50
N LEU A 540 14.69 -11.48 -8.91
CA LEU A 540 13.30 -11.52 -8.47
C LEU A 540 12.34 -11.50 -9.67
N SER A 541 11.17 -12.13 -9.51
CA SER A 541 10.11 -12.10 -10.52
C SER A 541 8.73 -12.07 -9.88
N LYS A 542 7.77 -11.45 -10.57
CA LYS A 542 6.37 -11.38 -10.15
C LYS A 542 5.58 -12.46 -10.87
N MET A 543 5.05 -13.42 -10.13
CA MET A 543 4.12 -14.42 -10.66
C MET A 543 2.70 -13.82 -10.77
N THR A 544 1.94 -14.20 -11.79
CA THR A 544 0.52 -13.90 -11.93
C THR A 544 -0.16 -15.06 -12.65
N SER A 545 -1.20 -15.64 -12.06
CA SER A 545 -1.86 -16.82 -12.61
C SER A 545 -3.08 -16.47 -13.45
N LEU A 546 -3.20 -17.06 -14.63
CA LEU A 546 -4.38 -16.97 -15.48
C LEU A 546 -5.10 -18.32 -15.58
N PRO A 547 -6.45 -18.36 -15.62
CA PRO A 547 -7.18 -19.59 -15.92
C PRO A 547 -6.79 -20.19 -17.29
N LYS A 548 -6.60 -21.51 -17.33
CA LYS A 548 -6.47 -22.30 -18.58
C LYS A 548 -7.83 -22.64 -19.18
N THR A 549 -8.85 -22.78 -18.32
CA THR A 549 -10.23 -23.16 -18.66
C THR A 549 -11.20 -22.04 -18.24
N LYS A 550 -12.44 -22.10 -18.73
CA LYS A 550 -13.48 -21.12 -18.36
C LYS A 550 -13.83 -21.16 -16.87
N ILE A 551 -13.71 -22.34 -16.24
CA ILE A 551 -13.94 -22.56 -14.81
C ILE A 551 -12.74 -23.33 -14.25
N PRO A 552 -11.74 -22.65 -13.63
CA PRO A 552 -10.63 -23.31 -12.97
C PRO A 552 -11.06 -23.79 -11.58
N TYR A 553 -11.12 -25.10 -11.37
CA TYR A 553 -11.45 -25.68 -10.07
C TYR A 553 -10.21 -25.94 -9.20
N ASP A 554 -9.08 -26.30 -9.81
CA ASP A 554 -7.83 -26.67 -9.15
C ASP A 554 -6.65 -25.77 -9.56
N CYS A 555 -5.51 -25.91 -8.89
CA CYS A 555 -4.30 -25.16 -9.24
C CYS A 555 -3.70 -25.56 -10.59
N ASN A 556 -3.88 -26.81 -11.04
CA ASN A 556 -3.41 -27.24 -12.36
C ASN A 556 -4.17 -26.56 -13.49
N SER A 557 -5.42 -26.16 -13.28
CA SER A 557 -6.21 -25.33 -14.19
C SER A 557 -5.72 -23.87 -14.27
N MET A 558 -4.71 -23.48 -13.49
CA MET A 558 -4.11 -22.15 -13.52
C MET A 558 -2.72 -22.17 -14.20
N ARG A 559 -2.49 -21.23 -15.12
CA ARG A 559 -1.20 -20.99 -15.78
C ARG A 559 -0.48 -19.85 -15.10
N GLY A 560 0.63 -20.15 -14.42
CA GLY A 560 1.52 -19.13 -13.86
C GLY A 560 2.26 -18.39 -14.97
N ILE A 561 2.18 -17.05 -14.97
CA ILE A 561 2.96 -16.17 -15.83
C ILE A 561 3.98 -15.43 -14.98
N ARG A 562 5.27 -15.66 -15.26
CA ARG A 562 6.39 -14.97 -14.63
C ARG A 562 6.69 -13.67 -15.35
N ILE A 563 6.63 -12.55 -14.64
CA ILE A 563 7.02 -11.22 -15.11
C ILE A 563 8.36 -10.88 -14.46
N LYS A 564 9.38 -10.60 -15.28
CA LYS A 564 10.75 -10.21 -14.88
C LYS A 564 11.03 -8.78 -15.34
N SER A 565 12.07 -8.14 -14.81
CA SER A 565 12.46 -6.78 -15.22
C SER A 565 12.67 -6.69 -16.73
N SER A 566 12.33 -5.53 -17.29
CA SER A 566 12.65 -5.17 -18.67
C SER A 566 14.16 -5.19 -18.91
N LEU A 567 14.99 -4.82 -17.92
CA LEU A 567 16.45 -4.89 -18.02
C LEU A 567 16.95 -6.34 -18.17
N VAL A 568 16.41 -7.27 -17.39
CA VAL A 568 16.71 -8.70 -17.54
C VAL A 568 16.26 -9.18 -18.92
N THR A 569 15.08 -8.74 -19.40
CA THR A 569 14.59 -9.09 -20.74
C THR A 569 15.48 -8.55 -21.88
N ILE A 570 16.19 -7.44 -21.67
CA ILE A 570 17.22 -6.95 -22.60
C ILE A 570 18.44 -7.87 -22.56
N ILE A 571 18.93 -8.22 -21.37
CA ILE A 571 20.08 -9.13 -21.17
C ILE A 571 19.79 -10.51 -21.77
N ASP A 572 18.60 -11.09 -21.54
CA ASP A 572 18.19 -12.36 -22.16
C ASP A 572 18.22 -12.29 -23.69
N LYS A 573 17.81 -11.15 -24.27
CA LYS A 573 17.81 -10.94 -25.73
C LYS A 573 19.21 -10.82 -26.30
N LEU A 574 20.14 -10.22 -25.56
CA LEU A 574 21.55 -10.11 -25.93
C LEU A 574 22.23 -11.49 -25.90
N ILE A 575 22.06 -12.23 -24.81
CA ILE A 575 22.55 -13.61 -24.69
C ILE A 575 21.94 -14.49 -25.79
N LEU A 576 20.62 -14.44 -25.98
CA LEU A 576 19.94 -15.22 -27.00
C LEU A 576 20.39 -14.86 -28.43
N ALA A 577 20.71 -13.59 -28.70
CA ALA A 577 21.25 -13.19 -30.01
C ALA A 577 22.61 -13.84 -30.30
N ARG A 578 23.50 -13.94 -29.30
CA ARG A 578 24.77 -14.68 -29.42
C ARG A 578 24.57 -16.19 -29.48
N CYS A 579 23.64 -16.76 -28.70
CA CYS A 579 23.39 -18.21 -28.67
C CYS A 579 22.65 -18.75 -29.90
N ASN A 580 21.72 -17.98 -30.50
CA ASN A 580 20.83 -18.44 -31.58
C ASN A 580 21.58 -19.11 -32.76
N PRO A 581 22.67 -18.54 -33.32
CA PRO A 581 23.39 -19.18 -34.42
C PRO A 581 23.97 -20.56 -34.11
N VAL A 582 24.24 -20.88 -32.84
CA VAL A 582 24.68 -22.21 -32.41
C VAL A 582 23.46 -23.13 -32.19
N ILE A 583 22.43 -22.62 -31.52
CA ILE A 583 21.17 -23.33 -31.25
C ILE A 583 20.51 -23.78 -32.56
N ASP A 584 20.40 -22.89 -33.56
CA ASP A 584 19.78 -23.20 -34.86
C ASP A 584 20.55 -24.24 -35.70
N ARG A 585 21.85 -24.46 -35.40
CA ARG A 585 22.67 -25.54 -36.01
C ARG A 585 22.51 -26.88 -35.30
N GLN A 586 22.15 -26.88 -34.02
CA GLN A 586 22.03 -28.08 -33.18
C GLN A 586 20.59 -28.59 -33.03
N ILE A 587 19.58 -27.74 -33.22
CA ILE A 587 18.18 -28.14 -33.21
C ILE A 587 17.85 -29.00 -34.44
N TYR A 588 17.19 -30.14 -34.20
CA TYR A 588 16.70 -31.05 -35.25
C TYR A 588 15.80 -30.32 -36.28
N PRO A 589 15.93 -30.58 -37.59
CA PRO A 589 15.14 -29.93 -38.63
C PRO A 589 13.61 -30.00 -38.42
N GLU A 590 13.13 -31.09 -37.83
CA GLU A 590 11.72 -31.40 -37.59
C GLU A 590 11.11 -30.60 -36.42
N GLN A 591 11.94 -29.95 -35.61
CA GLN A 591 11.50 -29.17 -34.45
C GLN A 591 10.84 -27.86 -34.91
N GLY A 592 9.51 -27.82 -34.91
CA GLY A 592 8.75 -26.60 -35.20
C GLY A 592 8.74 -25.57 -34.05
N GLY A 593 8.98 -26.00 -32.82
CA GLY A 593 9.06 -25.11 -31.65
C GLY A 593 10.37 -24.32 -31.58
N PHE A 594 10.31 -23.06 -31.18
CA PHE A 594 11.46 -22.17 -30.97
C PHE A 594 12.30 -21.80 -32.20
N ARG A 595 11.95 -22.28 -33.41
CA ARG A 595 12.60 -21.86 -34.66
C ARG A 595 11.89 -20.68 -35.32
N VAL A 596 12.66 -19.78 -35.94
CA VAL A 596 12.09 -18.64 -36.67
C VAL A 596 11.42 -19.13 -37.96
N GLY A 597 10.17 -18.73 -38.18
CA GLY A 597 9.41 -19.09 -39.38
C GLY A 597 8.72 -20.45 -39.35
N CYS A 598 8.90 -21.26 -38.30
CA CYS A 598 8.21 -22.54 -38.13
C CYS A 598 6.98 -22.39 -37.21
N GLY A 599 5.88 -23.05 -37.57
CA GLY A 599 4.64 -23.11 -36.79
C GLY A 599 4.25 -24.52 -36.39
N VAL A 600 3.43 -24.65 -35.34
CA VAL A 600 2.84 -25.94 -34.94
C VAL A 600 1.70 -26.35 -35.88
N ASP A 601 1.12 -25.38 -36.60
CA ASP A 601 -0.01 -25.58 -37.50
C ASP A 601 0.30 -26.58 -38.62
N ASP A 602 1.47 -26.46 -39.26
CA ASP A 602 1.92 -27.39 -40.30
C ASP A 602 2.07 -28.83 -39.76
N GLN A 603 2.64 -28.97 -38.56
CA GLN A 603 2.78 -30.27 -37.89
C GLN A 603 1.40 -30.88 -37.56
N ILE A 604 0.44 -30.07 -37.11
CA ILE A 604 -0.94 -30.50 -36.85
C ILE A 604 -1.66 -30.90 -38.15
N ILE A 605 -1.46 -30.16 -39.23
CA ILE A 605 -2.03 -30.47 -40.55
C ILE A 605 -1.46 -31.81 -41.06
N CYS A 606 -0.15 -31.99 -41.04
CA CYS A 606 0.51 -33.25 -41.41
C CYS A 606 -0.01 -34.43 -40.58
N LEU A 607 -0.11 -34.29 -39.26
CA LEU A 607 -0.66 -35.34 -38.38
C LEU A 607 -2.13 -35.66 -38.72
N ARG A 608 -2.95 -34.65 -38.99
CA ARG A 608 -4.36 -34.85 -39.40
C ARG A 608 -4.47 -35.58 -40.73
N ILE A 609 -3.62 -35.26 -41.70
CA ILE A 609 -3.56 -35.94 -43.01
C ILE A 609 -3.19 -37.42 -42.82
N LEU A 610 -2.14 -37.71 -42.04
CA LEU A 610 -1.72 -39.09 -41.73
C LEU A 610 -2.82 -39.90 -41.04
N LEU A 611 -3.47 -39.33 -40.02
CA LEU A 611 -4.60 -39.98 -39.32
C LEU A 611 -5.82 -40.20 -40.22
N ALA A 612 -6.09 -39.29 -41.16
CA ALA A 612 -7.16 -39.45 -42.16
C ALA A 612 -6.82 -40.56 -43.17
N HIS A 613 -5.57 -40.61 -43.63
CA HIS A 613 -5.08 -41.63 -44.54
C HIS A 613 -5.10 -43.04 -43.90
N GLN A 614 -4.66 -43.18 -42.63
CA GLN A 614 -4.76 -44.44 -41.91
C GLN A 614 -6.21 -44.91 -41.75
N LYS A 615 -7.15 -43.99 -41.47
CA LYS A 615 -8.59 -44.30 -41.42
C LYS A 615 -9.19 -44.68 -42.77
N TYR A 616 -8.60 -44.21 -43.87
CA TYR A 616 -8.98 -44.63 -45.22
C TYR A 616 -8.46 -46.03 -45.55
N ILE A 617 -7.19 -46.31 -45.23
CA ILE A 617 -6.59 -47.65 -45.39
C ILE A 617 -7.36 -48.69 -44.57
N ASN A 618 -7.59 -48.44 -43.27
CA ASN A 618 -8.30 -49.37 -42.38
C ASN A 618 -9.81 -49.54 -42.71
N LYS A 619 -10.33 -48.85 -43.74
CA LYS A 619 -11.70 -49.01 -44.27
C LYS A 619 -11.74 -49.78 -45.60
N ARG A 620 -10.59 -50.08 -46.18
CA ARG A 620 -10.43 -51.06 -47.27
C ARG A 620 -10.04 -52.41 -46.69
#